data_AF-A0A414S3V2-F1
#
_entry.id   AF-A0A414S3V2-F1
#
_cell.length_a   1.000
_cell.length_b   1.000
_cell.length_c   1.000
_cell.angle_alpha   90.00
_cell.angle_beta   90.00
_cell.angle_gamma   90.00
#
_symmetry.space_group_name_H-M   'P 1'
#
loop_
_entity.id
_entity.type
_entity.pdbx_description
1 polymer ?
#
loop_
_entity_poly.entity_id
_entity_poly.type
_entity_poly.pdbx_seq_one_letter_code
_entity_poly.pdbx_strand_id
1 'polypeptide(L)'
;MRNSTMEYKVNQAYEELKRLIQWNPNSEEKFLQKMVCLLLPGQRKCWPEAIRDLRQSFEAEQWMIFVEKYRGKLEWLNSISLAELQRKIGEIFFVDHYKMIADQFLYKKDFETSLFLRIAMETGIRSADIPCIEWSCMHGKTIILEETKRGDLYKKVNGTFPKISTQSLRIMKLLHRKQGKIFTKSNEYYVRKISCAWGMPGFRIHSFRDYRRKIEMGITAGVQVPRIIPL
;
A
#
# COMPACT_ATOMS: atom_id res chain seq x y z
N MET A 1 -16.65 29.19 12.91
CA MET A 1 -15.34 29.66 12.41
C MET A 1 -15.04 28.91 11.12
N ARG A 2 -14.70 29.59 10.02
CA ARG A 2 -14.21 28.89 8.82
C ARG A 2 -12.78 28.45 9.11
N ASN A 3 -12.56 27.16 9.29
CA ASN A 3 -11.21 26.60 9.37
C ASN A 3 -10.39 27.05 8.15
N SER A 4 -9.13 27.42 8.36
CA SER A 4 -8.20 27.68 7.27
C SER A 4 -8.08 26.44 6.36
N THR A 5 -7.69 26.63 5.09
CA THR A 5 -7.53 25.51 4.14
C THR A 5 -6.56 24.44 4.66
N MET A 6 -5.56 24.83 5.46
CA MET A 6 -4.65 23.92 6.16
C MET A 6 -5.35 23.13 7.27
N GLU A 7 -6.09 23.79 8.17
CA GLU A 7 -6.81 23.14 9.27
C GLU A 7 -7.80 22.09 8.74
N TYR A 8 -8.54 22.42 7.69
CA TYR A 8 -9.45 21.47 7.04
C TYR A 8 -8.71 20.23 6.51
N LYS A 9 -7.53 20.41 5.91
CA LYS A 9 -6.70 19.31 5.40
C LYS A 9 -6.13 18.44 6.51
N VAL A 10 -5.72 19.02 7.64
CA VAL A 10 -5.26 18.25 8.80
C VAL A 10 -6.41 17.45 9.39
N ASN A 11 -7.60 18.03 9.52
CA ASN A 11 -8.79 17.31 9.97
C ASN A 11 -9.13 16.13 9.04
N GLN A 12 -9.03 16.30 7.72
CA GLN A 12 -9.21 15.19 6.78
C GLN A 12 -8.17 14.08 6.99
N ALA A 13 -6.90 14.43 7.22
CA ALA A 13 -5.87 13.45 7.52
C ALA A 13 -6.13 12.69 8.83
N TYR A 14 -6.65 13.39 9.84
CA TYR A 14 -7.04 12.82 11.12
C TYR A 14 -8.21 11.83 10.99
N GLU A 15 -9.27 12.20 10.27
CA GLU A 15 -10.42 11.31 10.03
C GLU A 15 -10.00 10.01 9.30
N GLU A 16 -9.12 10.12 8.31
CA GLU A 16 -8.59 8.92 7.65
C GLU A 16 -7.69 8.10 8.59
N LEU A 17 -6.86 8.73 9.41
CA LEU A 17 -6.08 8.02 10.43
C LEU A 17 -7.01 7.27 11.42
N LYS A 18 -8.15 7.84 11.80
CA LYS A 18 -9.13 7.21 12.71
C LYS A 18 -9.62 5.90 12.12
N ARG A 19 -10.00 5.95 10.84
CA ARG A 19 -10.43 4.78 10.07
C ARG A 19 -9.34 3.72 9.96
N LEU A 20 -8.09 4.13 9.73
CA LEU A 20 -6.95 3.20 9.66
C LEU A 20 -6.72 2.45 10.97
N ILE A 21 -6.75 3.16 12.09
CA ILE A 21 -6.55 2.59 13.42
C ILE A 21 -7.71 1.67 13.79
N GLN A 22 -8.95 2.10 13.59
CA GLN A 22 -10.14 1.27 13.84
C GLN A 22 -10.10 -0.03 13.05
N TRP A 23 -9.64 0.05 11.81
CA TRP A 23 -9.61 -1.10 10.92
C TRP A 23 -8.44 -2.06 11.22
N ASN A 24 -7.30 -1.56 11.72
CA ASN A 24 -6.19 -2.40 12.18
C ASN A 24 -5.50 -1.81 13.43
N PRO A 25 -6.05 -2.08 14.63
CA PRO A 25 -5.57 -1.51 15.88
C PRO A 25 -4.12 -1.87 16.19
N ASN A 26 -3.69 -3.08 15.81
CA ASN A 26 -2.33 -3.56 16.04
C ASN A 26 -1.24 -2.78 15.26
N SER A 27 -1.63 -1.93 14.30
CA SER A 27 -0.72 -1.11 13.51
C SER A 27 -0.82 0.38 13.82
N GLU A 28 -1.51 0.76 14.91
CA GLU A 28 -1.73 2.15 15.30
C GLU A 28 -0.44 2.98 15.33
N GLU A 29 0.57 2.52 16.05
CA GLU A 29 1.87 3.21 16.18
C GLU A 29 2.52 3.47 14.81
N LYS A 30 2.43 2.49 13.91
CA LYS A 30 2.97 2.60 12.56
C LYS A 30 2.18 3.59 11.70
N PHE A 31 0.85 3.64 11.85
CA PHE A 31 0.01 4.61 11.16
C PHE A 31 0.27 6.04 11.66
N LEU A 32 0.39 6.22 12.98
CA LEU A 32 0.77 7.50 13.58
C LEU A 32 2.11 8.00 13.06
N GLN A 33 3.14 7.14 13.07
CA GLN A 33 4.46 7.46 12.52
C GLN A 33 4.38 7.93 11.06
N LYS A 34 3.66 7.21 10.21
CA LYS A 34 3.50 7.58 8.79
C LYS A 34 2.70 8.86 8.60
N MET A 35 1.68 9.08 9.43
CA MET A 35 0.89 10.29 9.37
C MET A 35 1.71 11.52 9.80
N VAL A 36 2.52 11.41 10.84
CA VAL A 36 3.48 12.45 11.23
C VAL A 36 4.51 12.71 10.14
N CYS A 37 5.06 11.66 9.51
CA CYS A 37 5.97 11.82 8.38
C CYS A 37 5.33 12.58 7.21
N LEU A 38 4.05 12.33 6.95
CA LEU A 38 3.29 13.01 5.91
C LEU A 38 3.02 14.46 6.26
N LEU A 39 2.53 14.74 7.47
CA LEU A 39 2.11 16.08 7.90
C LEU A 39 3.29 17.01 8.18
N LEU A 40 4.41 16.48 8.67
CA LEU A 40 5.58 17.24 9.08
C LEU A 40 6.84 16.80 8.30
N PRO A 41 6.87 17.00 6.96
CA PRO A 41 8.02 16.62 6.14
C PRO A 41 9.26 17.41 6.55
N GLY A 42 10.38 16.73 6.78
CA GLY A 42 11.67 17.35 7.18
C GLY A 42 11.88 17.50 8.69
N GLN A 43 10.93 17.09 9.53
CA GLN A 43 10.96 17.31 10.98
C GLN A 43 11.36 16.04 11.78
N ARG A 44 12.29 15.24 11.24
CA ARG A 44 12.68 13.93 11.81
C ARG A 44 13.06 13.98 13.28
N LYS A 45 13.71 15.06 13.71
CA LYS A 45 14.17 15.25 15.10
C LYS A 45 13.03 15.40 16.10
N CYS A 46 11.86 15.91 15.70
CA CYS A 46 10.70 16.07 16.59
C CYS A 46 9.62 15.01 16.36
N TRP A 47 9.89 13.95 15.59
CA TRP A 47 8.91 12.89 15.35
C TRP A 47 8.42 12.19 16.62
N PRO A 48 9.26 11.83 17.60
CA PRO A 48 8.76 11.19 18.83
C PRO A 48 7.76 12.06 19.57
N GLU A 49 8.03 13.37 19.67
CA GLU A 49 7.14 14.34 20.28
C GLU A 49 5.85 14.51 19.47
N ALA A 50 5.96 14.69 18.15
CA ALA A 50 4.80 14.85 17.29
C ALA A 50 3.91 13.61 17.23
N ILE A 51 4.48 12.40 17.31
CA ILE A 51 3.71 11.15 17.40
C ILE A 51 2.92 11.12 18.71
N ARG A 52 3.57 11.44 19.83
CA ARG A 52 2.91 11.51 21.14
C ARG A 52 1.79 12.55 21.15
N ASP A 53 2.05 13.75 20.63
CA ASP A 53 1.06 14.83 20.59
C ASP A 53 -0.11 14.48 19.64
N LEU A 54 0.18 13.85 18.50
CA LEU A 54 -0.85 13.38 17.57
C LEU A 54 -1.72 12.32 18.24
N ARG A 55 -1.12 11.33 18.91
CA ARG A 55 -1.82 10.29 19.68
C ARG A 55 -2.69 10.90 20.79
N GLN A 56 -2.15 11.82 21.58
CA GLN A 56 -2.90 12.49 22.65
C GLN A 56 -4.06 13.31 22.09
N SER A 57 -3.85 14.03 20.98
CA SER A 57 -4.93 14.74 20.28
C SER A 57 -6.00 13.77 19.75
N PHE A 58 -5.59 12.54 19.44
CA PHE A 58 -6.46 11.46 19.00
C PHE A 58 -7.39 10.98 20.10
N GLU A 59 -6.80 10.63 21.24
CA GLU A 59 -7.49 10.14 22.43
C GLU A 59 -8.43 11.20 23.04
N ALA A 60 -8.03 12.47 22.97
CA ALA A 60 -8.82 13.59 23.48
C ALA A 60 -9.87 14.12 22.48
N GLU A 61 -9.92 13.59 21.25
CA GLU A 61 -10.72 14.13 20.13
C GLU A 61 -10.48 15.65 19.88
N GLN A 62 -9.26 16.12 20.15
CA GLN A 62 -8.86 17.53 20.14
C GLN A 62 -7.72 17.78 19.15
N TRP A 63 -7.93 17.47 17.87
CA TRP A 63 -6.94 17.64 16.80
C TRP A 63 -6.43 19.09 16.64
N MET A 64 -7.22 20.09 17.07
CA MET A 64 -6.81 21.50 17.04
C MET A 64 -5.57 21.78 17.87
N ILE A 65 -5.34 21.06 18.98
CA ILE A 65 -4.15 21.22 19.82
C ILE A 65 -2.90 20.87 19.02
N PHE A 66 -2.95 19.79 18.24
CA PHE A 66 -1.86 19.41 17.34
C PHE A 66 -1.63 20.50 16.27
N VAL A 67 -2.70 21.02 15.68
CA VAL A 67 -2.59 22.05 14.65
C VAL A 67 -2.01 23.35 15.19
N GLU A 68 -2.41 23.79 16.36
CA GLU A 68 -1.88 25.01 16.99
C GLU A 68 -0.39 24.87 17.30
N LYS A 69 0.00 23.75 17.90
CA LYS A 69 1.41 23.48 18.25
C LYS A 69 2.32 23.40 17.02
N TYR A 70 1.83 22.83 15.92
CA TYR A 70 2.61 22.59 14.71
C TYR A 70 2.26 23.53 13.54
N ARG A 71 1.50 24.61 13.77
CA ARG A 71 0.90 25.47 12.72
C ARG A 71 1.90 25.87 11.62
N GLY A 72 3.01 26.50 11.99
CA GLY A 72 4.02 26.95 11.02
C GLY A 72 4.65 25.82 10.21
N LYS A 73 4.70 24.60 10.77
CA LYS A 73 5.21 23.41 10.08
C LYS A 73 4.15 22.74 9.18
N LEU A 74 2.88 23.08 9.34
CA LEU A 74 1.76 22.56 8.56
C LEU A 74 1.37 23.48 7.40
N GLU A 75 1.91 24.70 7.32
CA GLU A 75 1.56 25.69 6.29
C GLU A 75 1.77 25.20 4.86
N TRP A 76 2.74 24.30 4.63
CA TRP A 76 2.95 23.67 3.33
C TRP A 76 1.69 22.92 2.82
N LEU A 77 0.78 22.50 3.70
CA LEU A 77 -0.48 21.89 3.28
C LEU A 77 -1.32 22.86 2.44
N ASN A 78 -1.14 24.18 2.58
CA ASN A 78 -1.78 25.16 1.71
C ASN A 78 -1.30 25.05 0.26
N SER A 79 -0.06 24.60 0.00
CA SER A 79 0.51 24.51 -1.34
C SER A 79 0.15 23.24 -2.10
N ILE A 80 -0.42 22.22 -1.43
CA ILE A 80 -0.93 21.00 -2.09
C ILE A 80 -2.44 21.00 -2.19
N SER A 81 -3.00 20.34 -3.21
CA SER A 81 -4.45 20.16 -3.32
C SER A 81 -4.95 19.14 -2.29
N LEU A 82 -6.23 19.22 -1.91
CA LEU A 82 -6.87 18.19 -1.08
C LEU A 82 -6.78 16.81 -1.73
N ALA A 83 -6.93 16.74 -3.06
CA ALA A 83 -6.81 15.50 -3.82
C ALA A 83 -5.41 14.90 -3.72
N GLU A 84 -4.34 15.72 -3.76
CA GLU A 84 -2.97 15.24 -3.53
C GLU A 84 -2.79 14.69 -2.11
N LEU A 85 -3.32 15.38 -1.10
CA LEU A 85 -3.26 14.90 0.29
C LEU A 85 -3.97 13.55 0.46
N GLN A 86 -5.21 13.43 -0.03
CA GLN A 86 -5.99 12.20 0.01
C GLN A 86 -5.28 11.05 -0.72
N ARG A 87 -4.60 11.35 -1.84
CA ARG A 87 -3.77 10.36 -2.56
C ARG A 87 -2.60 9.86 -1.72
N LYS A 88 -1.88 10.76 -1.02
CA LYS A 88 -0.77 10.39 -0.14
C LYS A 88 -1.23 9.56 1.06
N ILE A 89 -2.38 9.89 1.64
CA ILE A 89 -2.99 9.10 2.72
C ILE A 89 -3.42 7.72 2.20
N GLY A 90 -4.06 7.66 1.02
CA GLY A 90 -4.46 6.39 0.42
C GLY A 90 -3.30 5.49 0.04
N GLU A 91 -2.15 6.04 -0.32
CA GLU A 91 -0.92 5.27 -0.50
C GLU A 91 -0.42 4.63 0.81
N ILE A 92 -0.46 5.37 1.94
CA ILE A 92 -0.13 4.82 3.26
C ILE A 92 -1.02 3.61 3.56
N PHE A 93 -2.33 3.78 3.40
CA PHE A 93 -3.30 2.71 3.59
C PHE A 93 -3.02 1.50 2.72
N PHE A 94 -2.92 1.72 1.41
CA PHE A 94 -2.82 0.65 0.43
C PHE A 94 -1.58 -0.22 0.66
N VAL A 95 -0.44 0.40 0.94
CA VAL A 95 0.82 -0.31 1.19
C VAL A 95 0.77 -1.11 2.49
N ASP A 96 0.22 -0.54 3.56
CA ASP A 96 0.17 -1.25 4.84
C ASP A 96 -0.90 -2.33 4.87
N HIS A 97 -2.05 -2.10 4.24
CA HIS A 97 -3.09 -3.11 4.05
C HIS A 97 -2.56 -4.29 3.25
N TYR A 98 -1.88 -4.03 2.12
CA TYR A 98 -1.18 -5.07 1.36
C TYR A 98 -0.24 -5.91 2.23
N LYS A 99 0.62 -5.26 3.03
CA LYS A 99 1.59 -5.97 3.89
C LYS A 99 0.86 -6.84 4.91
N MET A 100 -0.17 -6.29 5.55
CA MET A 100 -0.98 -7.00 6.53
C MET A 100 -1.60 -8.26 5.93
N ILE A 101 -2.29 -8.16 4.78
CA ILE A 101 -2.89 -9.33 4.12
C ILE A 101 -1.83 -10.34 3.70
N ALA A 102 -0.72 -9.87 3.11
CA ALA A 102 0.36 -10.75 2.68
C ALA A 102 0.93 -11.55 3.86
N ASP A 103 1.08 -10.92 5.02
CA ASP A 103 1.57 -11.55 6.25
C ASP A 103 0.52 -12.45 6.90
N GLN A 104 -0.77 -12.10 6.85
CA GLN A 104 -1.86 -12.98 7.27
C GLN A 104 -1.88 -14.29 6.48
N PHE A 105 -1.66 -14.24 5.16
CA PHE A 105 -1.53 -15.46 4.35
C PHE A 105 -0.29 -16.28 4.73
N LEU A 106 0.85 -15.64 4.99
CA LEU A 106 2.05 -16.34 5.46
C LEU A 106 1.82 -17.03 6.80
N TYR A 107 1.17 -16.34 7.75
CA TYR A 107 0.83 -16.89 9.05
C TYR A 107 -0.07 -18.13 8.92
N LYS A 108 -1.05 -18.07 8.02
CA LYS A 108 -1.94 -19.19 7.68
C LYS A 108 -1.27 -20.28 6.82
N LYS A 109 0.04 -20.17 6.55
CA LYS A 109 0.83 -21.06 5.67
C LYS A 109 0.30 -21.13 4.23
N ASP A 110 -0.44 -20.11 3.79
CA ASP A 110 -0.91 -19.94 2.43
C ASP A 110 0.13 -19.18 1.60
N PHE A 111 1.21 -19.90 1.31
CA PHE A 111 2.38 -19.36 0.63
C PHE A 111 2.08 -18.93 -0.81
N GLU A 112 1.24 -19.66 -1.53
CA GLU A 112 0.88 -19.32 -2.92
C GLU A 112 0.11 -18.00 -2.98
N THR A 113 -0.93 -17.83 -2.15
CA THR A 113 -1.73 -16.59 -2.18
C THR A 113 -0.90 -15.39 -1.70
N SER A 114 -0.05 -15.58 -0.68
CA SER A 114 0.89 -14.53 -0.27
C SER A 114 1.86 -14.16 -1.39
N LEU A 115 2.45 -15.15 -2.08
CA LEU A 115 3.37 -14.91 -3.19
C LEU A 115 2.67 -14.22 -4.36
N PHE A 116 1.46 -14.64 -4.73
CA PHE A 116 0.67 -14.02 -5.79
C PHE A 116 0.47 -12.53 -5.51
N LEU A 117 0.00 -12.22 -4.30
CA LEU A 117 -0.22 -10.84 -3.84
C LEU A 117 1.08 -10.03 -3.87
N ARG A 118 2.19 -10.61 -3.40
CA ARG A 118 3.52 -9.99 -3.41
C ARG A 118 4.01 -9.70 -4.83
N ILE A 119 3.89 -10.65 -5.76
CA ILE A 119 4.27 -10.44 -7.16
C ILE A 119 3.43 -9.32 -7.77
N ALA A 120 2.11 -9.31 -7.56
CA ALA A 120 1.23 -8.27 -8.08
C ALA A 120 1.67 -6.86 -7.65
N MET A 121 2.01 -6.70 -6.36
CA MET A 121 2.45 -5.43 -5.78
C MET A 121 3.89 -5.04 -6.18
N GLU A 122 4.82 -5.99 -6.16
CA GLU A 122 6.25 -5.74 -6.39
C GLU A 122 6.57 -5.49 -7.87
N THR A 123 5.85 -6.16 -8.77
CA THR A 123 6.18 -6.19 -10.21
C THR A 123 5.17 -5.48 -11.08
N GLY A 124 3.93 -5.35 -10.60
CA GLY A 124 2.82 -4.82 -11.39
C GLY A 124 2.42 -5.72 -12.56
N ILE A 125 2.92 -6.95 -12.67
CA ILE A 125 2.46 -7.94 -13.67
C ILE A 125 0.94 -8.12 -13.54
N ARG A 126 0.23 -8.29 -14.65
CA ARG A 126 -1.22 -8.50 -14.61
C ARG A 126 -1.53 -9.79 -13.88
N SER A 127 -2.57 -9.76 -13.04
CA SER A 127 -2.96 -10.93 -12.24
C SER A 127 -3.16 -12.19 -13.06
N ALA A 128 -3.71 -12.06 -14.28
CA ALA A 128 -3.93 -13.17 -15.20
C ALA A 128 -2.63 -13.88 -15.62
N ASP A 129 -1.51 -13.15 -15.70
CA ASP A 129 -0.23 -13.69 -16.14
C ASP A 129 0.65 -14.17 -14.97
N ILE A 130 0.30 -13.82 -13.72
CA ILE A 130 1.07 -14.23 -12.53
C ILE A 130 1.12 -15.77 -12.39
N PRO A 131 0.01 -16.53 -12.54
CA PRO A 131 0.04 -17.99 -12.47
C PRO A 131 0.90 -18.65 -13.55
N CYS A 132 1.14 -17.95 -14.67
CA CYS A 132 1.98 -18.43 -15.78
C CYS A 132 3.48 -18.30 -15.50
N ILE A 133 3.88 -17.70 -14.38
CA ILE A 133 5.28 -17.62 -13.98
C ILE A 133 5.77 -19.02 -13.63
N GLU A 134 6.63 -19.55 -14.49
CA GLU A 134 7.36 -20.78 -14.26
C GLU A 134 8.79 -20.49 -13.78
N TRP A 135 9.50 -21.53 -13.33
CA TRP A 135 10.89 -21.37 -12.89
C TRP A 135 11.81 -20.90 -14.02
N SER A 136 11.52 -21.27 -15.27
CA SER A 136 12.20 -20.82 -16.49
C SER A 136 12.11 -19.30 -16.70
N CYS A 137 11.06 -18.64 -16.20
CA CYS A 137 10.89 -17.19 -16.25
C CYS A 137 11.81 -16.44 -15.28
N MET A 138 12.51 -17.13 -14.37
CA MET A 138 13.24 -16.51 -13.27
C MET A 138 14.75 -16.43 -13.54
N HIS A 139 15.30 -15.21 -13.55
CA HIS A 139 16.74 -14.98 -13.49
C HIS A 139 17.11 -14.28 -12.19
N GLY A 140 17.45 -15.08 -11.17
CA GLY A 140 17.65 -14.57 -9.82
C GLY A 140 16.38 -13.96 -9.24
N LYS A 141 16.36 -12.63 -9.07
CA LYS A 141 15.17 -11.87 -8.63
C LYS A 141 14.36 -11.29 -9.79
N THR A 142 14.86 -11.40 -11.01
CA THR A 142 14.26 -10.82 -12.21
C THR A 142 13.24 -11.79 -12.81
N ILE A 143 12.10 -11.26 -13.24
CA ILE A 143 11.07 -12.01 -13.96
C ILE A 143 11.14 -11.63 -15.45
N ILE A 144 11.38 -12.62 -16.29
CA ILE A 144 11.30 -12.52 -17.75
C ILE A 144 10.06 -13.31 -18.16
N LEU A 145 8.97 -12.59 -18.43
CA LEU A 145 7.66 -13.15 -18.73
C LEU A 145 7.06 -12.41 -19.91
N GLU A 146 6.45 -13.14 -20.83
CA GLU A 146 5.69 -12.59 -21.95
C GLU A 146 4.27 -12.22 -21.50
N GLU A 147 3.78 -11.07 -21.96
CA GLU A 147 2.41 -10.64 -21.71
C GLU A 147 1.45 -11.40 -22.63
N THR A 148 0.59 -12.25 -22.06
CA THR A 148 -0.40 -13.04 -22.82
C THR A 148 -1.30 -12.19 -23.71
N LYS A 149 -1.55 -10.92 -23.34
CA LYS A 149 -2.42 -10.00 -24.10
C LYS A 149 -1.75 -9.39 -25.35
N ARG A 150 -0.43 -9.22 -25.37
CA ARG A 150 0.26 -8.44 -26.41
C ARG A 150 1.44 -9.17 -27.05
N GLY A 151 1.95 -10.24 -26.43
CA GLY A 151 3.16 -10.95 -26.85
C GLY A 151 4.46 -10.23 -26.48
N ASP A 152 4.40 -9.06 -25.83
CA ASP A 152 5.59 -8.33 -25.42
C ASP A 152 6.13 -8.85 -24.09
N LEU A 153 7.45 -8.86 -23.92
CA LEU A 153 8.05 -9.09 -22.60
C LEU A 153 7.68 -7.97 -21.63
N TYR A 154 7.32 -8.36 -20.41
CA TYR A 154 7.06 -7.42 -19.32
C TYR A 154 8.29 -6.57 -19.03
N LYS A 155 8.15 -5.25 -19.18
CA LYS A 155 9.16 -4.25 -18.83
C LYS A 155 8.55 -3.16 -17.95
N LYS A 156 9.36 -2.63 -17.05
CA LYS A 156 9.08 -1.40 -16.30
C LYS A 156 9.15 -0.18 -17.22
N VAL A 157 8.68 0.96 -16.73
CA VAL A 157 8.72 2.25 -17.47
C VAL A 157 10.13 2.60 -17.94
N ASN A 158 11.16 2.28 -17.14
CA ASN A 158 12.57 2.51 -17.49
C ASN A 158 13.19 1.43 -18.39
N GLY A 159 12.39 0.53 -18.98
CA GLY A 159 12.84 -0.54 -19.87
C GLY A 159 13.42 -1.77 -19.18
N THR A 160 13.65 -1.74 -17.85
CA THR A 160 14.18 -2.89 -17.12
C THR A 160 13.12 -3.94 -16.81
N PHE A 161 13.53 -5.20 -16.63
CA PHE A 161 12.60 -6.27 -16.25
C PHE A 161 12.10 -6.14 -14.80
N PRO A 162 10.86 -6.58 -14.51
CA PRO A 162 10.32 -6.63 -13.16
C PRO A 162 11.19 -7.47 -12.22
N LYS A 163 11.24 -7.07 -10.95
CA LYS A 163 12.02 -7.76 -9.92
C LYS A 163 11.18 -7.99 -8.67
N ILE A 164 11.33 -9.17 -8.08
CA ILE A 164 10.71 -9.53 -6.80
C ILE A 164 11.69 -9.36 -5.64
N SER A 165 11.15 -9.27 -4.43
CA SER A 165 11.94 -9.22 -3.20
C SER A 165 12.64 -10.56 -2.91
N THR A 166 13.67 -10.51 -2.07
CA THR A 166 14.35 -11.72 -1.59
C THR A 166 13.39 -12.65 -0.85
N GLN A 167 12.41 -12.10 -0.13
CA GLN A 167 11.38 -12.88 0.57
C GLN A 167 10.48 -13.61 -0.43
N SER A 168 9.97 -12.93 -1.45
CA SER A 168 9.17 -13.54 -2.52
C SER A 168 9.92 -14.65 -3.24
N LEU A 169 11.22 -14.44 -3.55
CA LEU A 169 12.05 -15.48 -4.15
C LEU A 169 12.23 -16.70 -3.24
N ARG A 170 12.35 -16.51 -1.92
CA ARG A 170 12.44 -17.62 -0.95
C ARG A 170 11.14 -18.43 -0.92
N ILE A 171 9.99 -17.77 -0.90
CA ILE A 171 8.67 -18.43 -0.92
C ILE A 171 8.50 -19.21 -2.24
N MET A 172 8.86 -18.60 -3.36
CA MET A 172 8.81 -19.22 -4.69
C MET A 172 9.67 -20.49 -4.76
N LYS A 173 10.92 -20.43 -4.26
CA LYS A 173 11.81 -21.60 -4.15
C LYS A 173 11.21 -22.71 -3.30
N LEU A 174 10.60 -22.35 -2.17
CA LEU A 174 9.95 -23.31 -1.27
C LEU A 174 8.79 -24.03 -1.96
N LEU A 175 7.91 -23.27 -2.63
CA LEU A 175 6.78 -23.81 -3.38
C LEU A 175 7.26 -24.75 -4.49
N HIS A 176 8.18 -24.30 -5.34
CA HIS A 176 8.70 -25.11 -6.45
C HIS A 176 9.32 -26.42 -5.97
N ARG A 177 10.10 -26.40 -4.87
CA ARG A 177 10.67 -27.62 -4.29
C ARG A 177 9.61 -28.58 -3.74
N LYS A 178 8.54 -28.05 -3.18
CA LYS A 178 7.49 -28.84 -2.53
C LYS A 178 6.52 -29.48 -3.52
N GLN A 179 6.18 -28.77 -4.60
CA GLN A 179 5.08 -29.18 -5.49
C GLN A 179 5.42 -29.12 -6.99
N GLY A 180 6.67 -28.84 -7.36
CA GLY A 180 7.14 -28.77 -8.75
C GLY A 180 6.64 -27.55 -9.54
N LYS A 181 5.70 -26.78 -9.00
CA LYS A 181 5.13 -25.57 -9.62
C LYS A 181 5.12 -24.41 -8.65
N ILE A 182 5.18 -23.18 -9.17
CA ILE A 182 5.09 -21.97 -8.35
C ILE A 182 3.63 -21.72 -7.93
N PHE A 183 2.69 -21.82 -8.88
CA PHE A 183 1.26 -21.68 -8.65
C PHE A 183 0.52 -22.92 -9.12
N THR A 184 -0.46 -23.37 -8.33
CA THR A 184 -1.25 -24.59 -8.64
C THR A 184 -2.72 -24.30 -8.92
N LYS A 185 -3.19 -23.07 -8.65
CA LYS A 185 -4.58 -22.66 -8.82
C LYS A 185 -4.71 -21.63 -9.95
N SER A 186 -5.94 -21.38 -10.38
CA SER A 186 -6.22 -20.39 -11.41
C SER A 186 -6.10 -18.96 -10.88
N ASN A 187 -5.99 -17.98 -11.79
CA ASN A 187 -6.02 -16.56 -11.45
C ASN A 187 -7.28 -16.19 -10.62
N GLU A 188 -8.45 -16.71 -11.01
CA GLU A 188 -9.74 -16.41 -10.36
C GLU A 188 -9.73 -16.83 -8.90
N TYR A 189 -9.10 -17.97 -8.58
CA TYR A 189 -8.97 -18.46 -7.21
C TYR A 189 -8.22 -17.44 -6.34
N TYR A 190 -7.03 -17.01 -6.75
CA TYR A 190 -6.23 -16.07 -5.96
C TYR A 190 -6.89 -14.69 -5.91
N VAL A 191 -7.40 -14.20 -7.04
CA VAL A 191 -8.10 -12.90 -7.12
C VAL A 191 -9.28 -12.86 -6.16
N ARG A 192 -10.13 -13.90 -6.15
CA ARG A 192 -11.27 -14.00 -5.24
C ARG A 192 -10.80 -14.03 -3.79
N LYS A 193 -9.83 -14.88 -3.46
CA LYS A 193 -9.33 -15.05 -2.09
C LYS A 193 -8.72 -13.77 -1.54
N ILE A 194 -7.92 -13.07 -2.33
CA ILE A 194 -7.34 -11.76 -1.96
C ILE A 194 -8.44 -10.71 -1.83
N SER A 195 -9.42 -10.68 -2.74
CA SER A 195 -10.53 -9.71 -2.66
C SER A 195 -11.36 -9.91 -1.39
N CYS A 196 -11.64 -11.15 -1.01
CA CYS A 196 -12.29 -11.47 0.27
C CYS A 196 -11.44 -11.03 1.47
N ALA A 197 -10.12 -11.28 1.44
CA ALA A 197 -9.23 -10.86 2.51
C ALA A 197 -9.05 -9.33 2.58
N TRP A 198 -9.17 -8.64 1.43
CA TRP A 198 -9.12 -7.18 1.37
C TRP A 198 -10.32 -6.53 2.04
N GLY A 199 -11.50 -7.17 1.95
CA GLY A 199 -12.68 -6.81 2.74
C GLY A 199 -13.35 -5.49 2.37
N MET A 200 -12.92 -4.82 1.29
CA MET A 200 -13.49 -3.54 0.86
C MET A 200 -14.31 -3.67 -0.43
N PRO A 201 -15.57 -3.20 -0.45
CA PRO A 201 -16.33 -3.04 -1.67
C PRO A 201 -15.58 -2.17 -2.69
N GLY A 202 -15.54 -2.60 -3.95
CA GLY A 202 -14.90 -1.86 -5.04
C GLY A 202 -13.39 -2.06 -5.18
N PHE A 203 -12.73 -2.81 -4.29
CA PHE A 203 -11.34 -3.21 -4.49
C PHE A 203 -11.20 -4.06 -5.76
N ARG A 204 -10.18 -3.74 -6.57
CA ARG A 204 -9.82 -4.49 -7.77
C ARG A 204 -8.35 -4.88 -7.66
N ILE A 205 -8.02 -6.13 -7.96
CA ILE A 205 -6.62 -6.58 -8.02
C ILE A 205 -5.78 -5.75 -8.99
N HIS A 206 -6.39 -5.20 -10.05
CA HIS A 206 -5.72 -4.31 -10.98
C HIS A 206 -5.10 -3.07 -10.32
N SER A 207 -5.63 -2.64 -9.15
CA SER A 207 -5.09 -1.51 -8.41
C SER A 207 -3.62 -1.68 -8.03
N PHE A 208 -3.12 -2.90 -7.83
CA PHE A 208 -1.68 -3.13 -7.59
C PHE A 208 -0.82 -2.76 -8.79
N ARG A 209 -1.27 -3.07 -10.00
CA ARG A 209 -0.57 -2.71 -11.23
C ARG A 209 -0.57 -1.20 -11.45
N ASP A 210 -1.72 -0.55 -11.24
CA ASP A 210 -1.83 0.91 -11.37
C ASP A 210 -0.94 1.63 -10.36
N TYR A 211 -0.96 1.15 -9.11
CA TYR A 211 -0.09 1.63 -8.05
C TYR A 211 1.39 1.49 -8.45
N ARG A 212 1.81 0.30 -8.90
CA ARG A 212 3.19 0.04 -9.31
C ARG A 212 3.64 0.92 -10.48
N ARG A 213 2.78 1.09 -11.49
CA ARG A 213 3.07 1.96 -12.65
C ARG A 213 3.22 3.42 -12.25
N LYS A 214 2.36 3.94 -11.37
CA LYS A 214 2.48 5.31 -10.86
C LYS A 214 3.81 5.55 -10.15
N ILE A 215 4.23 4.62 -9.27
CA ILE A 215 5.56 4.67 -8.64
C ILE A 215 6.67 4.75 -9.69
N GLU A 216 6.61 3.91 -10.72
CA GLU A 216 7.65 3.86 -11.75
C GLU A 216 7.72 5.12 -12.61
N MET A 217 6.62 5.85 -12.74
CA MET A 217 6.56 7.15 -13.41
C MET A 217 6.96 8.31 -12.51
N GLY A 218 7.30 8.07 -11.23
CA GLY A 218 7.54 9.12 -10.25
C GLY A 218 6.29 9.93 -9.89
N ILE A 219 5.10 9.41 -10.21
CA ILE A 219 3.82 10.03 -9.88
C ILE A 219 3.40 9.51 -8.51
N THR A 220 3.00 10.40 -7.58
CA THR A 220 2.40 9.99 -6.30
C THR A 220 1.30 8.98 -6.58
N ALA A 221 1.47 7.75 -6.11
CA ALA A 221 0.61 6.62 -6.44
C ALA A 221 -0.69 6.71 -5.66
N GLY A 222 -1.50 7.70 -6.01
CA GLY A 222 -2.81 7.91 -5.44
C GLY A 222 -3.69 6.72 -5.72
N VAL A 223 -3.85 5.89 -4.70
CA VAL A 223 -5.01 5.05 -4.55
C VAL A 223 -6.06 5.97 -3.96
N GLN A 224 -7.20 6.16 -4.64
CA GLN A 224 -8.34 6.77 -3.99
C GLN A 224 -8.61 5.93 -2.74
N VAL A 225 -8.48 6.52 -1.54
CA VAL A 225 -9.07 5.93 -0.35
C VAL A 225 -10.55 5.76 -0.70
N PRO A 226 -11.09 4.53 -0.76
CA PRO A 226 -12.51 4.37 -0.98
C PRO A 226 -13.22 5.12 0.14
N ARG A 227 -14.09 6.09 -0.21
CA ARG A 227 -14.99 6.77 0.74
C ARG A 227 -16.07 5.79 1.20
N ILE A 228 -15.71 4.65 1.79
CA ILE A 228 -16.67 3.64 2.22
C ILE A 228 -16.09 2.92 3.45
N ILE A 229 -16.07 3.63 4.57
CA ILE A 229 -16.48 3.03 5.84
C ILE A 229 -17.72 3.84 6.24
N PRO A 230 -18.93 3.27 6.25
CA PRO A 230 -20.10 3.96 6.76
C PRO A 230 -19.88 4.34 8.22
N LEU A 231 -20.41 5.50 8.62
CA LEU A 231 -20.63 5.86 10.03
C LEU A 231 -21.45 4.78 10.74
#